data_AF-A0A3N5HJF3-F1
#
_entry.id   AF-A0A3N5HJF3-F1
#
_cell.length_a   1.000
_cell.length_b   1.000
_cell.length_c   1.000
_cell.angle_alpha   90.00
_cell.angle_beta   90.00
_cell.angle_gamma   90.00
#
_symmetry.space_group_name_H-M   'P 1'
#
loop_
_entity.id
_entity.type
_entity.pdbx_description
1 polymer ?
#
loop_
_entity_poly.entity_id
_entity_poly.type
_entity_poly.pdbx_seq_one_letter_code
_entity_poly.pdbx_strand_id
1 'polypeptide(L)'
;EPVLGRIVGLGRDLLSRPEVADVSVHRVGVGCAGPVDLKAGIVFNPPNLPGWFRVPLIDHLQQALALPAVLENDANAAALGEFHYGAGRGAQTIVYLTVSTGIGGGIILNGKVWHGLKDAAGEVGHMTVCPDGPLCGCGNRGCLEAMASGTSIARRAR
;
A
#
# COMPACT_ATOMS: atom_id res chain seq x y z
N GLU A 1 10.72 7.89 -13.38
CA GLU A 1 9.92 8.23 -14.59
C GLU A 1 9.17 7.07 -15.27
N PRO A 2 9.76 5.91 -15.61
CA PRO A 2 9.07 4.93 -16.48
C PRO A 2 7.82 4.32 -15.85
N VAL A 3 7.80 4.11 -14.53
CA VAL A 3 6.63 3.56 -13.83
C VAL A 3 5.45 4.54 -13.83
N LEU A 4 5.68 5.81 -13.52
CA LEU A 4 4.62 6.82 -13.48
C LEU A 4 4.01 7.05 -14.87
N GLY A 5 4.85 7.18 -15.90
CA GLY A 5 4.37 7.27 -17.28
C GLY A 5 3.53 6.07 -17.70
N ARG A 6 3.92 4.87 -17.28
CA ARG A 6 3.15 3.63 -17.53
C ARG A 6 1.82 3.62 -16.79
N ILE A 7 1.77 4.05 -15.53
CA ILE A 7 0.51 4.15 -14.76
C ILE A 7 -0.46 5.11 -15.46
N VAL A 8 0.04 6.29 -15.86
CA VAL A 8 -0.76 7.28 -16.60
C VAL A 8 -1.24 6.72 -17.94
N GLY A 9 -0.36 6.08 -18.70
CA GLY A 9 -0.71 5.45 -19.97
C GLY A 9 -1.83 4.43 -19.80
N LEU A 10 -1.66 3.49 -18.87
CA LEU A 10 -2.68 2.49 -18.55
C LEU A 10 -4.01 3.11 -18.10
N GLY A 11 -3.95 4.18 -17.31
CA GLY A 11 -5.14 4.92 -16.89
C GLY A 11 -5.89 5.55 -18.06
N ARG A 12 -5.18 6.22 -18.98
CA ARG A 12 -5.79 6.80 -20.20
C ARG A 12 -6.34 5.73 -21.12
N ASP A 13 -5.58 4.66 -21.34
CA ASP A 13 -6.01 3.53 -22.15
C ASP A 13 -7.29 2.93 -21.59
N LEU A 14 -7.36 2.71 -20.26
CA LEU A 14 -8.57 2.21 -19.60
C LEU A 14 -9.75 3.16 -19.78
N LEU A 15 -9.57 4.47 -19.59
CA LEU A 15 -10.63 5.47 -19.74
C LEU A 15 -11.14 5.61 -21.19
N SER A 16 -10.32 5.27 -22.18
CA SER A 16 -10.72 5.28 -23.60
C SER A 16 -11.45 4.02 -24.07
N ARG A 17 -11.55 2.98 -23.23
CA ARG A 17 -12.15 1.70 -23.63
C ARG A 17 -13.66 1.84 -23.84
N PRO A 18 -14.23 1.29 -24.92
CA PRO A 18 -15.68 1.31 -25.16
C PRO A 18 -16.48 0.72 -23.99
N GLU A 19 -15.94 -0.28 -23.29
CA GLU A 19 -16.57 -0.96 -22.16
C GLU A 19 -16.77 -0.05 -20.94
N VAL A 20 -16.04 1.07 -20.86
CA VAL A 20 -16.19 2.06 -19.78
C VAL A 20 -16.80 3.37 -20.26
N ALA A 21 -17.20 3.48 -21.53
CA ALA A 21 -17.73 4.72 -22.11
C ALA A 21 -18.99 5.22 -21.39
N ASP A 22 -19.83 4.29 -20.91
CA ASP A 22 -21.05 4.60 -20.17
C ASP A 22 -20.85 4.64 -18.64
N VAL A 23 -19.61 4.46 -18.16
CA VAL A 23 -19.28 4.47 -16.73
C VAL A 23 -18.80 5.86 -16.32
N SER A 24 -19.51 6.49 -15.38
CA SER A 24 -19.05 7.75 -14.79
C SER A 24 -17.91 7.49 -13.80
N VAL A 25 -16.67 7.75 -14.23
CA VAL A 25 -15.49 7.63 -13.37
C VAL A 25 -15.31 8.91 -12.57
N HIS A 26 -15.49 8.84 -11.24
CA HIS A 26 -15.44 10.01 -10.37
C HIS A 26 -14.05 10.31 -9.78
N ARG A 27 -13.20 9.28 -9.62
CA ARG A 27 -11.93 9.39 -8.87
C ARG A 27 -10.99 8.23 -9.19
N VAL A 28 -9.70 8.45 -9.01
CA VAL A 28 -8.66 7.42 -9.04
C VAL A 28 -8.18 7.13 -7.61
N GLY A 29 -8.23 5.86 -7.19
CA GLY A 29 -7.64 5.41 -5.94
C GLY A 29 -6.32 4.69 -6.18
N VAL A 30 -5.30 4.99 -5.36
CA VAL A 30 -3.98 4.35 -5.47
C VAL A 30 -3.56 3.76 -4.13
N GLY A 31 -3.42 2.43 -4.08
CA GLY A 31 -2.68 1.75 -3.02
C GLY A 31 -1.20 1.69 -3.39
N CYS A 32 -0.32 2.22 -2.54
CA CYS A 32 1.13 2.23 -2.80
C CYS A 32 1.92 1.72 -1.59
N ALA A 33 3.01 1.02 -1.87
CA ALA A 33 3.96 0.64 -0.83
C ALA A 33 4.54 1.91 -0.18
N GLY A 34 4.60 1.90 1.16
CA GLY A 34 5.10 3.03 1.94
C GLY A 34 6.63 3.16 1.96
N PRO A 35 7.14 4.23 2.62
CA PRO A 35 6.37 5.26 3.34
C PRO A 35 5.58 6.24 2.45
N VAL A 36 4.41 6.69 2.92
CA VAL A 36 3.53 7.66 2.24
C VAL A 36 3.15 8.82 3.17
N ASP A 37 2.91 10.00 2.62
CA ASP A 37 2.18 11.09 3.27
C ASP A 37 0.84 11.21 2.57
N LEU A 38 -0.21 10.74 3.23
CA LEU A 38 -1.54 10.64 2.63
C LEU A 38 -2.17 12.02 2.42
N LYS A 39 -1.84 12.97 3.30
CA LYS A 39 -2.37 14.34 3.22
C LYS A 39 -1.74 15.11 2.06
N ALA A 40 -0.42 14.97 1.88
CA ALA A 40 0.30 15.61 0.78
C ALA A 40 0.19 14.83 -0.54
N GLY A 41 -0.25 13.56 -0.50
CA GLY A 41 -0.30 12.69 -1.68
C GLY A 41 1.09 12.32 -2.21
N ILE A 42 2.07 12.21 -1.31
CA ILE A 42 3.49 11.99 -1.63
C ILE A 42 3.91 10.57 -1.25
N VAL A 43 4.67 9.92 -2.13
CA VAL A 43 5.34 8.64 -1.85
C VAL A 43 6.83 8.88 -1.59
N PHE A 44 7.35 8.34 -0.49
CA PHE A 44 8.73 8.56 -0.04
C PHE A 44 9.56 7.29 -0.21
N ASN A 45 10.44 7.25 -1.22
CA ASN A 45 11.51 6.25 -1.35
C ASN A 45 11.11 4.83 -0.95
N PRO A 46 10.05 4.28 -1.57
CA PRO A 46 9.58 2.96 -1.21
C PRO A 46 10.61 1.92 -1.69
N PRO A 47 10.88 0.85 -0.93
CA PRO A 47 11.98 -0.08 -1.22
C PRO A 47 11.90 -0.73 -2.60
N ASN A 48 10.69 -0.84 -3.16
CA ASN A 48 10.39 -1.49 -4.43
C ASN A 48 10.31 -0.53 -5.63
N LEU A 49 10.38 0.79 -5.45
CA LEU A 49 10.40 1.77 -6.55
C LEU A 49 11.68 2.62 -6.50
N PRO A 50 12.84 2.08 -6.92
CA PRO A 50 14.08 2.82 -6.91
C PRO A 50 13.99 4.11 -7.75
N GLY A 51 14.57 5.18 -7.23
CA GLY A 51 14.54 6.51 -7.85
C GLY A 51 13.28 7.33 -7.55
N TRP A 52 12.32 6.80 -6.79
CA TRP A 52 11.17 7.57 -6.31
C TRP A 52 11.54 8.35 -5.05
N PHE A 53 12.03 9.57 -5.21
CA PHE A 53 12.32 10.46 -4.09
C PHE A 53 11.24 11.54 -3.97
N ARG A 54 10.42 11.48 -2.91
CA ARG A 54 9.35 12.45 -2.60
C ARG A 54 8.46 12.75 -3.82
N VAL A 55 7.89 11.70 -4.41
CA VAL A 55 7.10 11.84 -5.65
C VAL A 55 5.69 12.34 -5.30
N PRO A 56 5.24 13.51 -5.80
CA PRO A 56 3.89 14.02 -5.60
C PRO A 56 2.90 13.28 -6.50
N LEU A 57 2.67 12.00 -6.17
CA LEU A 57 1.96 11.05 -7.02
C LEU A 57 0.54 11.52 -7.34
N ILE A 58 -0.17 12.08 -6.36
CA ILE A 58 -1.54 12.55 -6.55
C ILE A 58 -1.60 13.72 -7.52
N ASP A 59 -0.72 14.71 -7.41
CA ASP A 59 -0.68 15.84 -8.34
C ASP A 59 -0.43 15.37 -9.78
N HIS A 60 0.53 14.46 -9.97
CA HIS A 60 0.82 13.90 -11.28
C HIS A 60 -0.38 13.18 -11.90
N LEU A 61 -1.08 12.34 -11.12
CA LEU A 61 -2.23 11.59 -11.62
C LEU A 61 -3.43 12.49 -11.91
N GLN A 62 -3.70 13.48 -11.04
CA GLN A 62 -4.80 14.42 -11.24
C GLN A 62 -4.60 15.24 -12.52
N GLN A 63 -3.39 15.76 -12.73
CA GLN A 63 -3.06 16.52 -13.95
C GLN A 63 -3.17 15.64 -15.19
N ALA A 64 -2.66 14.41 -15.12
CA ALA A 64 -2.56 13.56 -16.30
C ALA A 64 -3.88 12.89 -16.71
N LEU A 65 -4.76 12.60 -15.75
CA LEU A 65 -6.04 11.89 -15.97
C LEU A 65 -7.26 12.81 -15.88
N ALA A 66 -7.09 14.08 -15.48
CA ALA A 66 -8.16 15.05 -15.28
C ALA A 66 -9.26 14.56 -14.32
N LEU A 67 -8.87 13.76 -13.32
CA LEU A 67 -9.74 13.19 -12.30
C LEU A 67 -9.15 13.44 -10.91
N PRO A 68 -9.98 13.65 -9.87
CA PRO A 68 -9.50 13.63 -8.49
C PRO A 68 -8.78 12.30 -8.20
N ALA A 69 -7.72 12.34 -7.39
CA ALA A 69 -6.99 11.14 -6.98
C ALA A 69 -6.78 11.08 -5.47
N VAL A 70 -6.72 9.87 -4.92
CA VAL A 70 -6.42 9.62 -3.49
C VAL A 70 -5.36 8.56 -3.35
N LEU A 71 -4.51 8.73 -2.34
CA LEU A 71 -3.43 7.81 -1.99
C LEU A 71 -3.85 7.03 -0.73
N GLU A 72 -3.44 5.78 -0.66
CA GLU A 72 -3.49 4.94 0.54
C GLU A 72 -2.26 4.02 0.55
N ASN A 73 -1.85 3.57 1.73
CA ASN A 73 -0.91 2.46 1.89
C ASN A 73 -1.51 1.17 1.28
N ASP A 74 -0.69 0.33 0.66
CA ASP A 74 -1.15 -0.89 -0.01
C ASP A 74 -1.82 -1.92 0.93
N ALA A 75 -1.28 -2.14 2.13
CA ALA A 75 -1.88 -3.01 3.13
C ALA A 75 -3.17 -2.43 3.73
N ASN A 76 -3.27 -1.12 3.90
CA ASN A 76 -4.52 -0.44 4.27
C ASN A 76 -5.58 -0.57 3.17
N ALA A 77 -5.20 -0.40 1.90
CA ALA A 77 -6.10 -0.57 0.76
C ALA A 77 -6.60 -2.02 0.65
N ALA A 78 -5.74 -3.00 0.90
CA ALA A 78 -6.14 -4.40 0.99
C ALA A 78 -7.10 -4.66 2.16
N ALA A 79 -6.84 -4.07 3.32
CA ALA A 79 -7.73 -4.15 4.48
C ALA A 79 -9.12 -3.55 4.17
N LEU A 80 -9.19 -2.41 3.46
CA LEU A 80 -10.44 -1.82 2.99
C LEU A 80 -11.19 -2.76 2.03
N GLY A 81 -10.48 -3.44 1.15
CA GLY A 81 -11.04 -4.46 0.27
C GLY A 81 -11.70 -5.59 1.06
N GLU A 82 -10.99 -6.17 2.02
CA GLU A 82 -11.50 -7.23 2.90
C GLU A 82 -12.66 -6.75 3.78
N PHE A 83 -12.61 -5.51 4.26
CA PHE A 83 -13.65 -4.91 5.09
C PHE A 83 -14.96 -4.68 4.34
N HIS A 84 -14.89 -4.18 3.11
CA HIS A 84 -16.09 -3.87 2.32
C HIS A 84 -16.63 -5.10 1.58
N TYR A 85 -15.75 -5.96 1.07
CA TYR A 85 -16.12 -6.97 0.08
C TYR A 85 -15.64 -8.39 0.42
N GLY A 86 -14.77 -8.55 1.41
CA GLY A 86 -14.16 -9.83 1.76
C GLY A 86 -14.56 -10.36 3.13
N ALA A 87 -13.62 -11.00 3.81
CA ALA A 87 -13.82 -11.70 5.07
C ALA A 87 -14.17 -10.77 6.25
N GLY A 88 -13.89 -9.47 6.11
CA GLY A 88 -14.20 -8.46 7.11
C GLY A 88 -15.62 -7.89 7.03
N ARG A 89 -16.44 -8.30 6.06
CA ARG A 89 -17.76 -7.70 5.83
C ARG A 89 -18.68 -7.84 7.03
N GLY A 90 -19.22 -6.72 7.50
CA GLY A 90 -20.14 -6.65 8.65
C GLY A 90 -19.44 -6.53 10.01
N ALA A 91 -18.11 -6.64 10.05
CA ALA A 91 -17.34 -6.26 11.23
C ALA A 91 -17.30 -4.72 11.37
N GLN A 92 -17.08 -4.23 12.59
CA GLN A 92 -16.79 -2.81 12.83
C GLN A 92 -15.29 -2.54 12.94
N THR A 93 -14.52 -3.56 13.30
CA THR A 93 -13.08 -3.47 13.53
C THR A 93 -12.43 -4.72 12.96
N ILE A 94 -11.40 -4.53 12.15
CA ILE A 94 -10.58 -5.63 11.63
C ILE A 94 -9.10 -5.29 11.74
N VAL A 95 -8.29 -6.34 11.91
CA VAL A 95 -6.85 -6.28 11.70
C VAL A 95 -6.55 -7.20 10.53
N TYR A 96 -6.01 -6.62 9.47
CA TYR A 96 -5.56 -7.32 8.28
C TYR A 96 -4.05 -7.51 8.36
N LEU A 97 -3.57 -8.71 8.04
CA LEU A 97 -2.16 -9.01 7.86
C LEU A 97 -1.98 -9.67 6.49
N THR A 98 -1.07 -9.15 5.70
CA THR A 98 -0.63 -9.78 4.45
C THR A 98 0.73 -10.42 4.66
N VAL A 99 0.85 -11.70 4.32
CA VAL A 99 2.12 -12.44 4.28
C VAL A 99 2.39 -12.82 2.83
N SER A 100 3.36 -12.17 2.22
CA SER A 100 3.71 -12.33 0.80
C SER A 100 5.22 -12.20 0.65
N THR A 101 5.74 -11.43 -0.31
CA THR A 101 7.18 -11.10 -0.39
C THR A 101 7.70 -10.54 0.95
N GLY A 102 6.93 -9.63 1.54
CA GLY A 102 7.11 -9.05 2.88
C GLY A 102 5.92 -9.34 3.79
N ILE A 103 5.84 -8.63 4.92
CA ILE A 103 4.68 -8.65 5.82
C ILE A 103 4.16 -7.22 5.99
N GLY A 104 2.91 -6.99 5.60
CA GLY A 104 2.21 -5.72 5.80
C GLY A 104 0.98 -5.91 6.68
N GLY A 105 0.43 -4.81 7.18
CA GLY A 105 -0.80 -4.83 7.95
C GLY A 105 -1.64 -3.57 7.74
N GLY A 106 -2.94 -3.73 7.96
CA GLY A 106 -3.90 -2.63 7.94
C GLY A 106 -4.88 -2.78 9.09
N ILE A 107 -5.23 -1.69 9.74
CA ILE A 107 -6.11 -1.69 10.90
C ILE A 107 -7.32 -0.83 10.57
N ILE A 108 -8.53 -1.38 10.72
CA ILE A 108 -9.77 -0.62 10.64
C ILE A 108 -10.40 -0.62 12.03
N LEU A 109 -10.65 0.55 12.58
CA LEU A 109 -11.32 0.77 13.87
C LEU A 109 -12.61 1.55 13.65
N ASN A 110 -13.74 1.02 14.13
CA ASN A 110 -15.05 1.67 13.99
C ASN A 110 -15.36 2.08 12.54
N GLY A 111 -15.05 1.19 11.60
CA GLY A 111 -15.28 1.37 10.16
C GLY A 111 -14.35 2.38 9.46
N LYS A 112 -13.26 2.81 10.10
CA LYS A 112 -12.26 3.72 9.51
C LYS A 112 -10.87 3.13 9.60
N VAL A 113 -10.07 3.31 8.56
CA VAL A 113 -8.65 2.99 8.61
C VAL A 113 -7.99 3.78 9.75
N TRP A 114 -7.18 3.10 10.54
CA TRP A 114 -6.37 3.69 11.58
C TRP A 114 -4.98 3.96 11.03
N HIS A 115 -4.73 5.19 10.62
CA HIS A 115 -3.44 5.62 10.05
C HIS A 115 -2.36 5.88 11.10
N GLY A 116 -2.75 6.17 12.35
CA GLY A 116 -1.84 6.47 13.44
C GLY A 116 -1.00 7.74 13.21
N LEU A 117 0.14 7.83 13.90
CA LEU A 117 1.04 8.96 13.77
C LEU A 117 1.86 8.84 12.47
N LYS A 118 1.83 9.89 11.63
CA LYS A 118 2.56 9.94 10.34
C LYS A 118 2.23 8.78 9.39
N ASP A 119 0.97 8.36 9.35
CA ASP A 119 0.46 7.33 8.43
C ASP A 119 1.20 5.97 8.53
N ALA A 120 1.73 5.64 9.71
CA ALA A 120 2.59 4.47 9.95
C ALA A 120 1.97 3.40 10.87
N ALA A 121 0.69 3.50 11.22
CA ALA A 121 0.02 2.40 11.92
C ALA A 121 -0.18 1.20 10.99
N GLY A 122 -0.11 -0.01 11.56
CA GLY A 122 -0.27 -1.25 10.79
C GLY A 122 1.05 -1.83 10.24
N GLU A 123 2.19 -1.20 10.50
CA GLU A 123 3.55 -1.68 10.13
C GLU A 123 4.02 -2.89 10.99
N VAL A 124 3.13 -3.88 11.16
CA VAL A 124 3.31 -5.08 11.99
C VAL A 124 4.45 -5.95 11.50
N GLY A 125 4.80 -5.89 10.20
CA GLY A 125 5.97 -6.56 9.65
C GLY A 125 7.28 -6.13 10.30
N HIS A 126 7.34 -4.90 10.81
CA HIS A 126 8.55 -4.34 11.42
C HIS A 126 8.57 -4.41 12.95
N MET A 127 7.56 -5.01 13.59
CA MET A 127 7.58 -5.31 15.01
C MET A 127 8.69 -6.31 15.34
N THR A 128 9.55 -5.99 16.31
CA THR A 128 10.58 -6.92 16.80
C THR A 128 9.92 -8.03 17.60
N VAL A 129 9.99 -9.26 17.07
CA VAL A 129 9.47 -10.49 17.71
C VAL A 129 10.60 -11.41 18.19
N CYS A 130 11.84 -11.17 17.75
CA CYS A 130 13.02 -11.92 18.15
C CYS A 130 14.23 -10.98 18.23
N PRO A 131 14.54 -10.35 19.38
CA PRO A 131 15.57 -9.31 19.48
C PRO A 131 16.93 -9.69 18.89
N ASP A 132 17.36 -10.94 19.07
CA ASP A 132 18.62 -11.49 18.53
C ASP A 132 18.48 -12.05 17.10
N GLY A 133 17.34 -11.79 16.46
CA GLY A 133 16.99 -12.28 15.14
C GLY A 133 17.77 -11.62 13.99
N PRO A 134 17.48 -12.04 12.74
CA PRO A 134 18.15 -11.55 11.55
C PRO A 134 17.92 -10.06 11.33
N LEU A 135 18.80 -9.43 10.54
CA LEU A 135 18.60 -8.08 10.04
C LEU A 135 17.38 -8.03 9.11
N CYS A 136 16.52 -7.03 9.33
CA CYS A 136 15.40 -6.71 8.46
C CYS A 136 15.80 -5.68 7.41
N GLY A 137 15.09 -5.66 6.27
CA GLY A 137 15.30 -4.66 5.22
C GLY A 137 15.06 -3.21 5.69
N CYS A 138 14.29 -3.01 6.76
CA CYS A 138 14.09 -1.68 7.36
C CYS A 138 15.28 -1.19 8.20
N GLY A 139 16.31 -2.02 8.42
CA GLY A 139 17.50 -1.69 9.21
C GLY A 139 17.45 -2.13 10.68
N ASN A 140 16.29 -2.54 11.20
CA ASN A 140 16.15 -3.12 12.53
C ASN A 140 16.50 -4.62 12.55
N ARG A 141 16.55 -5.24 13.73
CA ARG A 141 16.72 -6.70 13.92
C ARG A 141 15.45 -7.34 14.44
N GLY A 142 15.24 -8.60 14.05
CA GLY A 142 14.24 -9.44 14.68
C GLY A 142 12.80 -9.14 14.29
N CYS A 143 12.60 -8.37 13.22
CA CYS A 143 11.27 -8.01 12.75
C CYS A 143 10.47 -9.24 12.33
N LEU A 144 9.14 -9.20 12.51
CA LEU A 144 8.23 -10.26 12.08
C LEU A 144 8.44 -10.63 10.61
N GLU A 145 8.59 -9.64 9.73
CA GLU A 145 8.91 -9.83 8.32
C GLU A 145 10.22 -10.61 8.12
N ALA A 146 11.28 -10.23 8.83
CA ALA A 146 12.59 -10.88 8.71
C ALA A 146 12.54 -12.35 9.15
N MET A 147 11.58 -12.71 10.01
CA MET A 147 11.39 -14.06 10.53
C MET A 147 10.43 -14.91 9.69
N ALA A 148 9.37 -14.31 9.14
CA ALA A 148 8.19 -15.02 8.67
C ALA A 148 7.62 -14.54 7.31
N SER A 149 8.25 -13.59 6.62
CA SER A 149 7.83 -13.26 5.25
C SER A 149 8.00 -14.45 4.31
N GLY A 150 7.31 -14.44 3.17
CA GLY A 150 7.48 -15.46 2.14
C GLY A 150 8.91 -15.57 1.64
N THR A 151 9.62 -14.43 1.52
CA THR A 151 11.06 -14.44 1.18
C THR A 151 11.93 -15.04 2.28
N SER A 152 11.59 -14.82 3.56
CA SER A 152 12.30 -15.42 4.70
C SER A 152 12.05 -16.93 4.81
N ILE A 153 10.79 -17.35 4.67
CA ILE A 153 10.40 -18.76 4.64
C ILE A 153 11.12 -19.49 3.51
N ALA A 154 11.08 -18.94 2.29
CA ALA A 154 11.75 -19.52 1.13
C ALA A 154 13.27 -19.63 1.32
N ARG A 155 13.91 -18.66 1.99
CA ARG A 155 15.34 -18.71 2.30
C ARG A 155 15.67 -19.81 3.32
N ARG A 156 14.82 -20.04 4.33
CA ARG A 156 15.03 -21.05 5.38
C ARG A 156 14.76 -22.48 4.92
N ALA A 157 13.97 -22.65 3.87
CA ALA A 157 13.63 -23.96 3.30
C ALA A 157 14.70 -24.50 2.33
N ARG A 158 15.66 -23.66 1.91
CA ARG A 158 16.83 -24.05 1.12
C ARG A 158 17.94 -24.56 2.04
#